data_AF-A0A9W6TKP4-F1
#
_entry.id   AF-A0A9W6TKP4-F1
#
_cell.length_a   1.000
_cell.length_b   1.000
_cell.length_c   1.000
_cell.angle_alpha   90.00
_cell.angle_beta   90.00
_cell.angle_gamma   90.00
#
_symmetry.space_group_name_H-M   'P 1'
#
loop_
_entity.id
_entity.type
_entity.pdbx_description
1 polymer ?
#
loop_
_entity_poly.entity_id
_entity_poly.type
_entity_poly.pdbx_seq_one_letter_code
_entity_poly.pdbx_strand_id
1 'polypeptide(L)'
;MSKAATLLFAHGGGFCKETWEPIVRRLRASSLLEAVNTQVVLFDFKYHGSNRDESVAPRIDLDNPRGPRVHHPASDLTRWTSAEMLKQARALRSKSFDAPLIGIGHSMGASAMWNIEAQYPGTFDGLILFEPVYGELNSDVVTNFLVSITLQRESSWPSRAWAEEHLRNFKNFAAWDRESLEAYMKGGLVEDTATGKTVLACSTPIEASLYCHKLLHLSDQQLALPKCKIFFHYGSRTKMFLAPVFKKLGDKWPHIYTLEEPIPNSSHAMVLEKPAESAQNILDNLLELEPFREEIDSDVASASRFQDVASGDQQRFLGEATSWLSLLNHSTSSHESSSVESGSDDVASVTTKCPNNTRQQKARKGPAKRRRTTYDIRKQQKNDLLTEIAKLEKQLNLLKDRALLEQGGESTTIQRTEIANAVLRECSQEQHVMIAGMQARLVAHMVHISLD
;
A
#
# COMPACT_ATOMS: atom_id res chain seq x y z
N MET A 1 14.72 35.60 27.97
CA MET A 1 15.57 34.93 26.96
C MET A 1 14.79 34.92 25.65
N SER A 2 15.39 34.62 24.49
CA SER A 2 14.58 34.34 23.28
C SER A 2 13.75 33.08 23.51
N LYS A 3 12.48 33.10 23.08
CA LYS A 3 11.64 31.88 23.03
C LYS A 3 12.32 30.85 22.13
N ALA A 4 12.41 29.60 22.56
CA ALA A 4 13.10 28.52 21.84
C ALA A 4 12.38 27.19 22.03
N ALA A 5 12.41 26.31 21.02
CA ALA A 5 11.71 25.03 21.04
C ALA A 5 12.43 23.97 20.21
N THR A 6 12.13 22.70 20.44
CA THR A 6 12.56 21.56 19.61
C THR A 6 11.34 20.82 19.06
N LEU A 7 11.23 20.75 17.73
CA LEU A 7 10.25 19.94 17.02
C LEU A 7 10.91 18.63 16.57
N LEU A 8 10.55 17.52 17.19
CA LEU A 8 11.01 16.17 16.80
C LEU A 8 9.98 15.52 15.88
N PHE A 9 10.38 15.14 14.67
CA PHE A 9 9.51 14.46 13.71
C PHE A 9 9.79 12.96 13.63
N ALA A 10 8.74 12.15 13.50
CA ALA A 10 8.82 10.68 13.41
C ALA A 10 7.94 10.14 12.27
N HIS A 11 8.58 9.50 11.28
CA HIS A 11 7.92 8.99 10.07
C HIS A 11 7.11 7.68 10.30
N GLY A 12 6.17 7.40 9.39
CA GLY A 12 5.44 6.13 9.34
C GLY A 12 6.28 4.95 8.80
N GLY A 13 5.78 3.72 8.97
CA GLY A 13 6.46 2.52 8.44
C GLY A 13 6.52 2.51 6.91
N GLY A 14 7.64 2.04 6.35
CA GLY A 14 7.90 2.06 4.90
C GLY A 14 8.43 3.40 4.34
N PHE A 15 8.44 4.46 5.16
CA PHE A 15 8.94 5.81 4.79
C PHE A 15 10.34 6.10 5.35
N CYS A 16 10.80 7.34 5.20
CA CYS A 16 12.07 7.85 5.70
C CYS A 16 11.90 9.26 6.29
N LYS A 17 12.88 9.76 7.02
CA LYS A 17 12.86 11.09 7.67
C LYS A 17 12.69 12.24 6.68
N GLU A 18 13.19 12.08 5.46
CA GLU A 18 13.11 13.08 4.39
C GLU A 18 11.67 13.41 4.02
N THR A 19 10.69 12.50 4.19
CA THR A 19 9.28 12.77 3.81
C THR A 19 8.65 13.94 4.56
N TRP A 20 9.25 14.39 5.67
CA TRP A 20 8.83 15.60 6.38
C TRP A 20 9.38 16.90 5.77
N GLU A 21 10.34 16.87 4.85
CA GLU A 21 10.97 18.07 4.25
C GLU A 21 9.96 19.05 3.62
N PRO A 22 8.91 18.63 2.87
CA PRO A 22 7.91 19.56 2.33
C PRO A 22 7.13 20.28 3.44
N ILE A 23 6.79 19.58 4.52
CA ILE A 23 6.10 20.14 5.68
C ILE A 23 7.05 21.10 6.42
N VAL A 24 8.25 20.65 6.77
CA VAL A 24 9.28 21.46 7.46
C VAL A 24 9.66 22.72 6.67
N ARG A 25 9.70 22.64 5.33
CA ARG A 25 9.92 23.81 4.45
C ARG A 25 8.82 24.87 4.61
N ARG A 26 7.57 24.44 4.76
CA ARG A 26 6.41 25.33 4.97
C ARG A 26 6.40 25.90 6.40
N LEU A 27 6.63 25.06 7.41
CA LEU A 27 6.72 25.50 8.81
C LEU A 27 7.80 26.58 8.99
N ARG A 28 9.01 26.36 8.45
CA ARG A 28 10.13 27.33 8.48
C ARG A 28 9.90 28.62 7.68
N ALA A 29 8.84 28.69 6.87
CA ALA A 29 8.44 29.88 6.13
C ALA A 29 7.24 30.59 6.77
N SER A 30 6.86 30.19 8.00
CA SER A 30 5.83 30.86 8.79
C SER A 30 6.46 31.82 9.80
N SER A 31 5.82 32.98 10.00
CA SER A 31 6.18 33.95 11.03
C SER A 31 6.21 33.35 12.44
N LEU A 32 5.39 32.32 12.70
CA LEU A 32 5.32 31.61 13.98
C LEU A 32 6.65 30.91 14.33
N LEU A 33 7.34 30.31 13.35
CA LEU A 33 8.68 29.73 13.55
C LEU A 33 9.82 30.73 13.35
N GLU A 34 9.57 31.91 12.78
CA GLU A 34 10.53 33.03 12.79
C GLU A 34 10.59 33.70 14.18
N ALA A 35 9.46 33.76 14.90
CA ALA A 35 9.34 34.36 16.23
C ALA A 35 9.96 33.50 17.36
N VAL A 36 10.19 32.21 17.12
CA VAL A 36 10.72 31.24 18.10
C VAL A 36 11.96 30.56 17.54
N ASN A 37 13.05 30.54 18.29
CA ASN A 37 14.28 29.84 17.92
C ASN A 37 14.04 28.31 17.90
N THR A 38 13.64 27.80 16.73
CA THR A 38 13.05 26.47 16.59
C THR A 38 14.04 25.47 15.98
N GLN A 39 14.56 24.55 16.80
CA GLN A 39 15.30 23.40 16.31
C GLN A 39 14.33 22.38 15.72
N VAL A 40 14.57 21.96 14.47
CA VAL A 40 13.84 20.83 13.85
C VAL A 40 14.76 19.62 13.81
N VAL A 41 14.27 18.47 14.32
CA VAL A 41 15.00 17.21 14.39
C VAL A 41 14.25 16.15 13.60
N LEU A 42 14.89 15.61 12.57
CA LEU A 42 14.40 14.50 11.75
C LEU A 42 15.34 13.30 11.96
N PHE A 43 14.79 12.10 12.14
CA PHE A 43 15.58 10.87 12.26
C PHE A 43 14.88 9.70 11.57
N ASP A 44 15.66 8.74 11.07
CA ASP A 44 15.12 7.47 10.57
C ASP A 44 14.98 6.48 11.72
N PHE A 45 13.86 5.79 11.78
CA PHE A 45 13.75 4.58 12.58
C PHE A 45 14.68 3.48 12.03
N LYS A 46 15.04 2.50 12.89
CA LYS A 46 15.72 1.29 12.42
C LYS A 46 14.94 0.66 11.26
N TYR A 47 15.65 0.06 10.31
CA TYR A 47 15.10 -0.58 9.10
C TYR A 47 14.59 0.41 8.03
N HIS A 48 14.86 1.70 8.16
CA HIS A 48 14.34 2.75 7.27
C HIS A 48 15.42 3.79 6.94
N GLY A 49 15.29 4.48 5.81
CA GLY A 49 16.19 5.55 5.35
C GLY A 49 17.68 5.23 5.49
N SER A 50 18.45 6.12 6.12
CA SER A 50 19.89 5.89 6.38
C SER A 50 20.17 4.84 7.47
N ASN A 51 19.14 4.37 8.17
CA ASN A 51 19.21 3.37 9.24
C ASN A 51 18.68 2.00 8.80
N ARG A 52 18.76 1.71 7.49
CA ARG A 52 18.56 0.39 6.87
C ARG A 52 19.41 -0.68 7.55
N ASP A 53 18.80 -1.83 7.84
CA ASP A 53 19.47 -3.00 8.42
C ASP A 53 18.82 -4.27 7.86
N GLU A 54 19.62 -5.20 7.34
CA GLU A 54 19.18 -6.52 6.88
C GLU A 54 20.00 -7.66 7.51
N SER A 55 20.66 -7.40 8.64
CA SER A 55 21.43 -8.39 9.40
C SER A 55 20.62 -9.59 9.92
N VAL A 56 19.28 -9.49 9.89
CA VAL A 56 18.36 -10.57 10.24
C VAL A 56 17.41 -10.81 9.06
N ALA A 57 17.49 -11.97 8.42
CA ALA A 57 16.61 -12.35 7.33
C ALA A 57 15.16 -12.55 7.82
N PRO A 58 14.14 -11.89 7.23
CA PRO A 58 12.73 -12.13 7.55
C PRO A 58 12.26 -13.51 7.07
N ARG A 59 11.50 -14.24 7.91
CA ARG A 59 10.85 -15.49 7.50
C ARG A 59 9.44 -15.22 7.00
N ILE A 60 9.24 -15.31 5.69
CA ILE A 60 7.91 -15.26 5.07
C ILE A 60 7.18 -16.59 5.34
N ASP A 61 5.90 -16.49 5.69
CA ASP A 61 4.98 -17.61 5.97
C ASP A 61 3.73 -17.42 5.10
N LEU A 62 3.70 -18.09 3.95
CA LEU A 62 2.59 -18.02 2.98
C LEU A 62 1.48 -19.05 3.27
N ASP A 63 1.83 -20.14 3.95
CA ASP A 63 0.93 -21.27 4.25
C ASP A 63 0.10 -21.05 5.53
N ASN A 64 0.25 -19.88 6.17
CA ASN A 64 -0.45 -19.53 7.40
C ASN A 64 -1.98 -19.62 7.23
N PRO A 65 -2.71 -20.34 8.11
CA PRO A 65 -4.17 -20.47 8.02
C PRO A 65 -4.96 -19.16 8.09
N ARG A 66 -4.32 -18.05 8.49
CA ARG A 66 -4.93 -16.71 8.52
C ARG A 66 -4.63 -15.87 7.28
N GLY A 67 -3.82 -16.36 6.35
CA GLY A 67 -3.24 -15.63 5.21
C GLY A 67 -1.82 -15.10 5.48
N PRO A 68 -1.10 -14.62 4.45
CA PRO A 68 0.35 -14.42 4.50
C PRO A 68 0.89 -13.59 5.67
N ARG A 69 1.92 -14.07 6.36
CA ARG A 69 2.62 -13.37 7.45
C ARG A 69 4.12 -13.29 7.17
N VAL A 70 4.81 -12.38 7.85
CA VAL A 70 6.28 -12.32 7.87
C VAL A 70 6.76 -12.18 9.30
N HIS A 71 7.67 -13.05 9.72
CA HIS A 71 8.26 -13.05 11.05
C HIS A 71 9.66 -12.46 11.03
N HIS A 72 9.86 -11.39 11.78
CA HIS A 72 11.12 -10.67 11.91
C HIS A 72 11.09 -9.85 13.22
N PRO A 73 12.22 -9.50 13.87
CA PRO A 73 12.20 -8.71 15.11
C PRO A 73 11.47 -7.36 14.99
N ALA A 74 11.36 -6.79 13.78
CA ALA A 74 10.60 -5.55 13.55
C ALA A 74 9.07 -5.69 13.75
N SER A 75 8.52 -6.91 13.81
CA SER A 75 7.09 -7.16 14.09
C SER A 75 6.67 -6.80 15.52
N ASP A 76 7.59 -6.66 16.48
CA ASP A 76 7.30 -6.13 17.82
C ASP A 76 7.29 -4.59 17.79
N LEU A 77 6.49 -4.03 16.86
CA LEU A 77 6.56 -2.64 16.39
C LEU A 77 6.54 -1.64 17.54
N THR A 78 5.52 -1.74 18.39
CA THR A 78 5.30 -0.84 19.54
C THR A 78 6.48 -0.84 20.51
N ARG A 79 7.15 -1.99 20.71
CA ARG A 79 8.27 -2.09 21.65
C ARG A 79 9.53 -1.42 21.13
N TRP A 80 9.97 -1.74 19.91
CA TRP A 80 11.25 -1.24 19.41
C TRP A 80 11.16 0.22 18.96
N THR A 81 10.02 0.66 18.40
CA THR A 81 9.82 2.06 18.01
C THR A 81 9.75 2.98 19.22
N SER A 82 9.01 2.61 20.27
CA SER A 82 8.99 3.38 21.52
C SER A 82 10.34 3.38 22.25
N ALA A 83 11.10 2.27 22.23
CA ALA A 83 12.43 2.23 22.82
C ALA A 83 13.41 3.22 22.14
N GLU A 84 13.38 3.31 20.81
CA GLU A 84 14.18 4.30 20.08
C GLU A 84 13.65 5.72 20.27
N MET A 85 12.33 5.93 20.27
CA MET A 85 11.69 7.22 20.54
C MET A 85 12.09 7.79 21.91
N LEU A 86 12.06 6.97 22.96
CA LEU A 86 12.49 7.35 24.31
C LEU A 86 13.97 7.74 24.36
N LYS A 87 14.82 7.04 23.59
CA LYS A 87 16.25 7.35 23.44
C LYS A 87 16.47 8.69 22.72
N GLN A 88 15.73 8.96 21.64
CA GLN A 88 15.78 10.25 20.95
C GLN A 88 15.31 11.40 21.85
N ALA A 89 14.13 11.29 22.48
CA ALA A 89 13.58 12.31 23.35
C ALA A 89 14.51 12.63 24.54
N ARG A 90 15.06 11.60 25.21
CA ARG A 90 16.04 11.79 26.29
C ARG A 90 17.33 12.47 25.81
N ALA A 91 17.84 12.12 24.63
CA ALA A 91 19.04 12.71 24.05
C ALA A 91 18.86 14.18 23.58
N LEU A 92 17.62 14.63 23.40
CA LEU A 92 17.27 16.04 23.15
C LEU A 92 17.11 16.80 24.46
N ARG A 93 16.31 16.28 25.42
CA ARG A 93 16.17 16.86 26.78
C ARG A 93 17.52 17.04 27.49
N SER A 94 18.48 16.13 27.28
CA SER A 94 19.83 16.25 27.85
C SER A 94 20.72 17.32 27.21
N LYS A 95 20.31 17.91 26.07
CA LYS A 95 21.01 19.01 25.38
C LYS A 95 20.34 20.36 25.61
N SER A 96 19.04 20.36 25.89
CA SER A 96 18.26 21.56 26.18
C SER A 96 17.16 21.20 27.18
N PHE A 97 17.43 21.45 28.46
CA PHE A 97 16.54 21.07 29.55
C PHE A 97 15.30 21.96 29.62
N ASP A 98 15.49 23.28 29.46
CA ASP A 98 14.45 24.30 29.60
C ASP A 98 13.70 24.63 28.29
N ALA A 99 14.05 23.98 27.18
CA ALA A 99 13.40 24.19 25.88
C ALA A 99 12.27 23.17 25.65
N PRO A 100 11.04 23.61 25.30
CA PRO A 100 9.95 22.68 25.02
C PRO A 100 10.26 21.69 23.87
N LEU A 101 9.97 20.41 24.11
CA LEU A 101 10.10 19.32 23.15
C LEU A 101 8.72 18.88 22.67
N ILE A 102 8.37 19.26 21.44
CA ILE A 102 7.11 18.94 20.80
C ILE A 102 7.34 17.81 19.79
N GLY A 103 6.54 16.75 19.87
CA GLY A 103 6.63 15.60 18.97
C GLY A 103 5.59 15.66 17.84
N ILE A 104 6.04 15.56 16.59
CA ILE A 104 5.16 15.45 15.41
C ILE A 104 5.34 14.06 14.80
N GLY A 105 4.29 13.25 14.78
CA GLY A 105 4.38 11.86 14.37
C GLY A 105 3.39 11.50 13.28
N HIS A 106 3.75 10.54 12.42
CA HIS A 106 2.83 9.86 11.51
C HIS A 106 2.81 8.36 11.79
N SER A 107 1.62 7.74 11.82
CA SER A 107 1.44 6.29 11.80
C SER A 107 2.29 5.57 12.89
N MET A 108 3.24 4.71 12.48
CA MET A 108 4.26 4.10 13.34
C MET A 108 4.94 5.10 14.30
N GLY A 109 5.41 6.25 13.80
CA GLY A 109 6.07 7.29 14.58
C GLY A 109 5.13 7.98 15.58
N ALA A 110 3.88 8.25 15.18
CA ALA A 110 2.86 8.80 16.07
C ALA A 110 2.55 7.85 17.25
N SER A 111 2.43 6.56 16.94
CA SER A 111 2.20 5.48 17.92
C SER A 111 3.36 5.40 18.92
N ALA A 112 4.60 5.50 18.43
CA ALA A 112 5.80 5.45 19.26
C ALA A 112 5.90 6.62 20.24
N MET A 113 5.54 7.83 19.82
CA MET A 113 5.49 9.05 20.64
C MET A 113 4.41 8.95 21.73
N TRP A 114 3.16 8.65 21.35
CA TRP A 114 2.04 8.58 22.30
C TRP A 114 2.25 7.50 23.36
N ASN A 115 2.72 6.32 22.96
CA ASN A 115 3.04 5.24 23.89
C ASN A 115 4.19 5.60 24.85
N ILE A 116 5.10 6.49 24.48
CA ILE A 116 6.15 6.97 25.38
C ILE A 116 5.64 8.02 26.35
N GLU A 117 4.81 8.97 25.93
CA GLU A 117 4.19 9.92 26.86
C GLU A 117 3.24 9.22 27.85
N ALA A 118 2.46 8.22 27.41
CA ALA A 118 1.57 7.45 28.29
C ALA A 118 2.30 6.53 29.28
N GLN A 119 3.57 6.17 29.03
CA GLN A 119 4.41 5.38 29.95
C GLN A 119 5.36 6.24 30.79
N TYR A 120 5.76 7.41 30.29
CA TYR A 120 6.73 8.32 30.92
C TYR A 120 6.25 9.78 30.83
N PRO A 121 5.20 10.17 31.59
CA PRO A 121 4.51 11.43 31.34
C PRO A 121 5.31 12.67 31.68
N GLY A 122 5.29 13.65 30.78
CA GLY A 122 6.21 14.77 30.72
C GLY A 122 7.50 14.45 29.93
N THR A 123 7.46 13.47 29.02
CA THR A 123 8.55 13.31 28.04
C THR A 123 8.46 14.41 26.99
N PHE A 124 7.25 14.72 26.52
CA PHE A 124 6.94 15.78 25.56
C PHE A 124 6.10 16.89 26.22
N ASP A 125 6.21 18.11 25.70
CA ASP A 125 5.42 19.27 26.12
C ASP A 125 4.22 19.53 25.19
N GLY A 126 4.18 18.84 24.05
CA GLY A 126 3.04 18.74 23.13
C GLY A 126 3.25 17.61 22.13
N LEU A 127 2.16 17.00 21.66
CA LEU A 127 2.18 15.99 20.58
C LEU A 127 1.16 16.31 19.49
N ILE A 128 1.57 16.22 18.23
CA ILE A 128 0.72 16.38 17.04
C ILE A 128 0.83 15.10 16.21
N LEU A 129 -0.26 14.32 16.17
CA LEU A 129 -0.22 12.90 15.80
C LEU A 129 -1.14 12.59 14.62
N PHE A 130 -0.53 12.34 13.46
CA PHE A 130 -1.23 11.95 12.24
C PHE A 130 -1.46 10.43 12.21
N GLU A 131 -2.72 10.02 12.41
CA GLU A 131 -3.20 8.63 12.47
C GLU A 131 -2.30 7.62 13.23
N PRO A 132 -2.11 7.78 14.55
CA PRO A 132 -1.48 6.76 15.38
C PRO A 132 -2.22 5.40 15.30
N VAL A 133 -1.44 4.34 15.21
CA VAL A 133 -1.87 2.96 14.93
C VAL A 133 -2.26 2.27 16.26
N TYR A 134 -3.51 2.50 16.65
CA TYR A 134 -4.05 2.19 17.98
C TYR A 134 -5.37 1.38 17.92
N GLY A 135 -5.65 0.61 18.97
CA GLY A 135 -6.90 -0.11 19.15
C GLY A 135 -6.92 -1.49 18.53
N GLU A 136 -8.10 -1.96 18.10
CA GLU A 136 -8.32 -3.32 17.60
C GLU A 136 -8.70 -3.33 16.11
N LEU A 137 -7.79 -2.86 15.26
CA LEU A 137 -7.91 -2.93 13.79
C LEU A 137 -7.72 -4.36 13.21
N ASN A 138 -7.47 -5.36 14.07
CA ASN A 138 -7.15 -6.74 13.69
C ASN A 138 -8.38 -7.54 13.22
N SER A 139 -8.83 -7.24 12.01
CA SER A 139 -9.28 -8.31 11.12
C SER A 139 -8.06 -8.83 10.35
N ASP A 140 -7.84 -10.15 10.33
CA ASP A 140 -6.71 -10.75 9.58
C ASP A 140 -6.73 -10.33 8.09
N VAL A 141 -7.90 -9.94 7.57
CA VAL A 141 -8.13 -9.29 6.27
C VAL A 141 -7.19 -8.11 6.00
N VAL A 142 -7.02 -7.18 6.95
CA VAL A 142 -6.20 -5.98 6.75
C VAL A 142 -4.72 -6.34 6.71
N THR A 143 -4.26 -7.21 7.61
CA THR A 143 -2.89 -7.74 7.58
C THR A 143 -2.62 -8.52 6.29
N ASN A 144 -3.55 -9.38 5.85
CA ASN A 144 -3.42 -10.14 4.60
C ASN A 144 -3.24 -9.23 3.39
N PHE A 145 -4.07 -8.18 3.29
CA PHE A 145 -3.99 -7.21 2.20
C PHE A 145 -2.64 -6.48 2.20
N LEU A 146 -2.27 -5.87 3.34
CA LEU A 146 -1.03 -5.09 3.44
C LEU A 146 0.24 -5.93 3.24
N VAL A 147 0.31 -7.14 3.83
CA VAL A 147 1.44 -8.05 3.63
C VAL A 147 1.53 -8.48 2.16
N SER A 148 0.39 -8.81 1.52
CA SER A 148 0.37 -9.28 0.14
C SER A 148 0.82 -8.20 -0.86
N ILE A 149 0.29 -6.97 -0.77
CA ILE A 149 0.67 -5.89 -1.69
C ILE A 149 2.10 -5.41 -1.49
N THR A 150 2.60 -5.38 -0.25
CA THR A 150 3.99 -4.96 0.01
C THR A 150 4.98 -6.04 -0.42
N LEU A 151 4.72 -7.34 -0.21
CA LEU A 151 5.60 -8.42 -0.70
C LEU A 151 5.66 -8.48 -2.24
N GLN A 152 4.62 -8.06 -2.95
CA GLN A 152 4.59 -7.98 -4.41
C GLN A 152 5.24 -6.71 -4.99
N ARG A 153 5.58 -5.72 -4.16
CA ARG A 153 6.09 -4.41 -4.62
C ARG A 153 7.53 -4.54 -5.14
N GLU A 154 7.79 -3.95 -6.30
CA GLU A 154 9.13 -3.83 -6.86
C GLU A 154 10.04 -3.05 -5.90
N SER A 155 11.25 -3.57 -5.64
CA SER A 155 12.12 -3.09 -4.56
C SER A 155 13.61 -3.00 -4.91
N SER A 156 13.96 -3.26 -6.18
CA SER A 156 15.34 -3.28 -6.67
C SER A 156 15.38 -2.96 -8.17
N TRP A 157 16.19 -1.97 -8.54
CA TRP A 157 16.28 -1.40 -9.89
C TRP A 157 17.74 -1.35 -10.38
N PRO A 158 17.99 -1.37 -11.71
CA PRO A 158 19.35 -1.34 -12.26
C PRO A 158 20.17 -0.11 -11.86
N SER A 159 19.53 1.03 -11.60
CA SER A 159 20.16 2.24 -11.07
C SER A 159 19.12 3.18 -10.44
N ARG A 160 19.60 4.26 -9.81
CA ARG A 160 18.73 5.23 -9.13
C ARG A 160 17.77 5.94 -10.11
N ALA A 161 18.22 6.22 -11.33
CA ALA A 161 17.36 6.82 -12.36
C ALA A 161 16.18 5.91 -12.73
N TRP A 162 16.40 4.59 -12.86
CA TRP A 162 15.33 3.61 -13.09
C TRP A 162 14.35 3.54 -11.92
N ALA A 163 14.84 3.58 -10.69
CA ALA A 163 14.00 3.59 -9.49
C ALA A 163 13.13 4.85 -9.41
N GLU A 164 13.71 6.03 -9.67
CA GLU A 164 12.95 7.28 -9.66
C GLU A 164 11.94 7.35 -10.81
N GLU A 165 12.29 6.90 -12.03
CA GLU A 165 11.34 6.82 -13.14
C GLU A 165 10.20 5.85 -12.85
N HIS A 166 10.47 4.67 -12.27
CA HIS A 166 9.44 3.74 -11.82
C HIS A 166 8.50 4.41 -10.81
N LEU A 167 9.02 4.98 -9.73
CA LEU A 167 8.20 5.51 -8.63
C LEU A 167 7.42 6.78 -9.01
N ARG A 168 7.95 7.60 -9.94
CA ARG A 168 7.20 8.74 -10.54
C ARG A 168 5.97 8.29 -11.33
N ASN A 169 6.06 7.16 -12.02
CA ASN A 169 4.98 6.58 -12.82
C ASN A 169 4.09 5.58 -12.04
N PHE A 170 4.46 5.22 -10.81
CA PHE A 170 3.76 4.20 -10.03
C PHE A 170 2.41 4.72 -9.52
N LYS A 171 1.32 4.12 -10.00
CA LYS A 171 -0.07 4.61 -9.77
C LYS A 171 -0.45 4.74 -8.29
N ASN A 172 0.14 3.95 -7.40
CA ASN A 172 -0.15 4.02 -5.96
C ASN A 172 0.32 5.35 -5.34
N PHE A 173 1.27 6.05 -5.97
CA PHE A 173 1.73 7.39 -5.58
C PHE A 173 1.09 8.51 -6.40
N ALA A 174 0.07 8.23 -7.23
CA ALA A 174 -0.61 9.26 -8.03
C ALA A 174 -1.32 10.33 -7.18
N ALA A 175 -1.74 9.99 -5.96
CA ALA A 175 -2.39 10.90 -5.02
C ALA A 175 -1.42 11.75 -4.18
N TRP A 176 -0.11 11.45 -4.19
CA TRP A 176 0.88 12.17 -3.39
C TRP A 176 1.16 13.56 -3.96
N ASP A 177 1.51 14.52 -3.11
CA ASP A 177 2.15 15.75 -3.59
C ASP A 177 3.50 15.42 -4.24
N ARG A 178 3.92 16.24 -5.21
CA ARG A 178 5.16 15.98 -5.95
C ARG A 178 6.40 16.22 -5.08
N GLU A 179 6.42 17.22 -4.21
CA GLU A 179 7.54 17.42 -3.27
C GLU A 179 7.65 16.25 -2.29
N SER A 180 6.51 15.70 -1.82
CA SER A 180 6.47 14.50 -0.97
C SER A 180 7.07 13.27 -1.66
N LEU A 181 6.84 13.11 -2.97
CA LEU A 181 7.41 12.01 -3.74
C LEU A 181 8.92 12.19 -3.99
N GLU A 182 9.39 13.41 -4.32
CA GLU A 182 10.84 13.69 -4.38
C GLU A 182 11.51 13.40 -3.03
N ALA A 183 10.90 13.86 -1.93
CA ALA A 183 11.38 13.65 -0.58
C ALA A 183 11.42 12.16 -0.18
N TYR A 184 10.39 11.38 -0.56
CA TYR A 184 10.41 9.93 -0.39
C TYR A 184 11.52 9.26 -1.21
N MET A 185 11.67 9.60 -2.50
CA MET A 185 12.72 9.03 -3.34
C MET A 185 14.12 9.38 -2.82
N LYS A 186 14.31 10.57 -2.26
CA LYS A 186 15.59 11.06 -1.69
C LYS A 186 16.15 10.11 -0.63
N GLY A 187 15.36 9.77 0.40
CA GLY A 187 15.80 8.90 1.51
C GLY A 187 15.34 7.44 1.43
N GLY A 188 14.25 7.17 0.71
CA GLY A 188 13.65 5.84 0.54
C GLY A 188 14.37 4.95 -0.48
N LEU A 189 15.33 5.48 -1.23
CA LEU A 189 16.19 4.75 -2.17
C LEU A 189 17.66 4.83 -1.73
N VAL A 190 18.31 3.66 -1.66
CA VAL A 190 19.75 3.54 -1.38
C VAL A 190 20.43 2.65 -2.42
N GLU A 191 21.75 2.74 -2.53
CA GLU A 191 22.54 1.81 -3.36
C GLU A 191 22.98 0.59 -2.52
N ASP A 192 22.72 -0.60 -3.06
CA ASP A 192 23.24 -1.86 -2.54
C ASP A 192 24.66 -2.07 -3.08
N THR A 193 25.65 -1.88 -2.21
CA THR A 193 27.07 -1.99 -2.54
C THR A 193 27.51 -3.42 -2.89
N ALA A 194 26.70 -4.45 -2.61
CA ALA A 194 27.00 -5.82 -2.98
C ALA A 194 26.55 -6.17 -4.43
N THR A 195 25.51 -5.52 -4.95
CA THR A 195 24.98 -5.77 -6.31
C THR A 195 25.13 -4.60 -7.28
N GLY A 196 25.48 -3.41 -6.81
CA GLY A 196 25.53 -2.18 -7.60
C GLY A 196 24.15 -1.63 -8.01
N LYS A 197 23.07 -2.20 -7.47
CA LYS A 197 21.69 -1.80 -7.76
C LYS A 197 21.20 -0.71 -6.81
N THR A 198 20.15 -0.01 -7.19
CA THR A 198 19.36 0.79 -6.24
C THR A 198 18.24 -0.06 -5.66
N VAL A 199 18.03 0.03 -4.36
CA VAL A 199 17.01 -0.73 -3.62
C VAL A 199 16.22 0.18 -2.69
N LEU A 200 15.06 -0.29 -2.23
CA LEU A 200 14.33 0.40 -1.16
C LEU A 200 15.12 0.39 0.16
N ALA A 201 15.10 1.52 0.85
CA ALA A 201 15.75 1.71 2.14
C ALA A 201 15.08 0.89 3.26
N CYS A 202 13.76 0.71 3.19
CA CYS A 202 13.03 -0.33 3.91
C CYS A 202 12.69 -1.45 2.92
N SER A 203 13.21 -2.66 3.12
CA SER A 203 12.94 -3.76 2.20
C SER A 203 11.55 -4.36 2.43
N THR A 204 10.93 -4.83 1.34
CA THR A 204 9.54 -5.26 1.33
C THR A 204 9.21 -6.38 2.33
N PRO A 205 10.07 -7.38 2.62
CA PRO A 205 9.77 -8.36 3.66
C PRO A 205 9.88 -7.77 5.08
N ILE A 206 10.74 -6.79 5.32
CA ILE A 206 10.82 -6.10 6.62
C ILE A 206 9.60 -5.19 6.81
N GLU A 207 9.22 -4.41 5.79
CA GLU A 207 8.00 -3.59 5.84
C GLU A 207 6.75 -4.47 6.05
N ALA A 208 6.62 -5.57 5.31
CA ALA A 208 5.53 -6.53 5.49
C ALA A 208 5.51 -7.14 6.91
N SER A 209 6.68 -7.33 7.54
CA SER A 209 6.78 -7.78 8.94
C SER A 209 6.25 -6.75 9.94
N LEU A 210 6.23 -5.45 9.60
CA LEU A 210 5.64 -4.41 10.44
C LEU A 210 4.12 -4.61 10.54
N TYR A 211 3.42 -4.89 9.42
CA TYR A 211 1.95 -5.10 9.42
C TYR A 211 1.50 -6.36 10.18
N CYS A 212 2.44 -7.25 10.54
CA CYS A 212 2.19 -8.41 11.39
C CYS A 212 2.24 -8.10 12.90
N HIS A 213 2.27 -6.82 13.30
CA HIS A 213 2.42 -6.40 14.69
C HIS A 213 1.17 -6.55 15.57
N LYS A 214 1.37 -6.46 16.88
CA LYS A 214 0.31 -6.09 17.82
C LYS A 214 0.16 -4.57 17.85
N LEU A 215 -1.06 -4.10 17.62
CA LEU A 215 -1.44 -2.68 17.66
C LEU A 215 -1.17 -2.08 19.04
N LEU A 216 -1.02 -0.75 19.12
CA LEU A 216 -0.93 -0.07 20.40
C LEU A 216 -2.28 -0.17 21.14
N HIS A 217 -2.24 -0.63 22.38
CA HIS A 217 -3.37 -0.59 23.31
C HIS A 217 -2.89 0.00 24.63
N LEU A 218 -3.64 0.97 25.15
CA LEU A 218 -3.36 1.67 26.40
C LEU A 218 -4.59 1.54 27.29
N SER A 219 -4.39 1.17 28.55
CA SER A 219 -5.47 1.12 29.53
C SER A 219 -6.00 2.52 29.85
N ASP A 220 -7.23 2.59 30.37
CA ASP A 220 -7.85 3.82 30.89
C ASP A 220 -6.95 4.58 31.87
N GLN A 221 -6.17 3.86 32.68
CA GLN A 221 -5.20 4.46 33.59
C GLN A 221 -4.05 5.12 32.83
N GLN A 222 -3.48 4.47 31.81
CA GLN A 222 -2.38 5.02 30.99
C GLN A 222 -2.84 6.18 30.11
N LEU A 223 -4.09 6.18 29.65
CA LEU A 223 -4.69 7.26 28.87
C LEU A 223 -4.91 8.53 29.72
N ALA A 224 -5.10 8.38 31.03
CA ALA A 224 -5.24 9.50 31.96
C ALA A 224 -3.90 10.09 32.48
N LEU A 225 -2.75 9.55 32.06
CA LEU A 225 -1.43 9.93 32.58
C LEU A 225 -0.64 11.02 31.84
N PRO A 226 -0.77 11.25 30.51
CA PRO A 226 -0.03 12.28 29.80
C PRO A 226 -0.13 13.68 30.41
N LYS A 227 0.96 14.47 30.31
CA LYS A 227 1.04 15.81 30.89
C LYS A 227 0.98 16.95 29.88
N CYS A 228 0.99 16.63 28.58
CA CYS A 228 0.90 17.60 27.50
C CYS A 228 -0.40 17.43 26.70
N LYS A 229 -0.75 18.46 25.89
CA LYS A 229 -1.79 18.34 24.88
C LYS A 229 -1.35 17.39 23.76
N ILE A 230 -2.28 16.58 23.30
CA ILE A 230 -2.12 15.56 22.26
C ILE A 230 -3.23 15.77 21.22
N PHE A 231 -2.84 16.29 20.06
CA PHE A 231 -3.73 16.54 18.93
C PHE A 231 -3.70 15.35 17.96
N PHE A 232 -4.87 14.88 17.53
CA PHE A 232 -5.01 13.78 16.57
C PHE A 232 -5.54 14.27 15.23
N HIS A 233 -4.75 14.05 14.16
CA HIS A 233 -5.10 14.37 12.78
C HIS A 233 -5.40 13.11 11.97
N TYR A 234 -6.39 13.17 11.09
CA TYR A 234 -6.76 12.04 10.21
C TYR A 234 -7.25 12.49 8.83
N GLY A 235 -7.16 11.58 7.85
CA GLY A 235 -7.62 11.82 6.49
C GLY A 235 -9.06 11.40 6.27
N SER A 236 -9.87 12.25 5.63
CA SER A 236 -11.31 12.00 5.40
C SER A 236 -11.66 10.73 4.59
N ARG A 237 -10.70 10.09 3.92
CA ARG A 237 -10.87 8.79 3.23
C ARG A 237 -10.19 7.62 3.95
N THR A 238 -9.64 7.82 5.16
CA THR A 238 -8.90 6.76 5.85
C THR A 238 -9.79 5.57 6.21
N LYS A 239 -9.16 4.39 6.25
CA LYS A 239 -9.72 3.15 6.81
C LYS A 239 -8.79 2.55 7.89
N MET A 240 -7.70 3.26 8.21
CA MET A 240 -6.67 2.81 9.15
C MET A 240 -6.82 3.43 10.55
N PHE A 241 -7.72 4.41 10.70
CA PHE A 241 -7.93 5.19 11.92
C PHE A 241 -9.42 5.27 12.25
N LEU A 242 -9.75 4.99 13.51
CA LEU A 242 -11.12 4.90 14.00
C LEU A 242 -11.52 6.19 14.73
N ALA A 243 -11.84 7.26 13.99
CA ALA A 243 -12.18 8.56 14.57
C ALA A 243 -13.19 8.53 15.76
N PRO A 244 -14.24 7.67 15.78
CA PRO A 244 -15.12 7.55 16.95
C PRO A 244 -14.43 7.06 18.25
N VAL A 245 -13.29 6.38 18.16
CA VAL A 245 -12.46 6.00 19.33
C VAL A 245 -11.72 7.22 19.86
N PHE A 246 -11.07 7.98 18.98
CA PHE A 246 -10.32 9.18 19.35
C PHE A 246 -11.22 10.32 19.83
N LYS A 247 -12.42 10.45 19.27
CA LYS A 247 -13.43 11.40 19.79
C LYS A 247 -13.79 11.05 21.24
N LYS A 248 -13.98 9.78 21.58
CA LYS A 248 -14.23 9.33 22.97
C LYS A 248 -13.07 9.61 23.92
N LEU A 249 -11.82 9.72 23.43
CA LEU A 249 -10.68 10.16 24.24
C LEU A 249 -10.77 11.66 24.54
N GLY A 250 -11.07 12.49 23.53
CA GLY A 250 -11.30 13.93 23.72
C GLY A 250 -12.52 14.25 24.59
N ASP A 251 -13.63 13.55 24.38
CA ASP A 251 -14.85 13.67 25.20
C ASP A 251 -14.63 13.33 26.68
N LYS A 252 -13.61 12.49 26.98
CA LYS A 252 -13.33 11.96 28.33
C LYS A 252 -12.19 12.70 29.04
N TRP A 253 -11.15 13.12 28.31
CA TRP A 253 -10.02 13.90 28.82
C TRP A 253 -9.72 15.09 27.89
N PRO A 254 -10.62 16.09 27.79
CA PRO A 254 -10.48 17.24 26.87
C PRO A 254 -9.32 18.21 27.22
N HIS A 255 -8.65 17.98 28.35
CA HIS A 255 -7.42 18.70 28.74
C HIS A 255 -6.14 17.97 28.28
N ILE A 256 -6.26 16.75 27.77
CA ILE A 256 -5.17 15.94 27.20
C ILE A 256 -5.36 15.78 25.69
N TYR A 257 -6.55 15.38 25.25
CA TYR A 257 -6.79 14.92 23.88
C TYR A 257 -7.70 15.85 23.09
N THR A 258 -7.23 16.27 21.91
CA THR A 258 -8.03 16.93 20.87
C THR A 258 -8.10 16.01 19.65
N LEU A 259 -9.31 15.77 19.12
CA LEU A 259 -9.49 15.20 17.78
C LEU A 259 -9.83 16.34 16.83
N GLU A 260 -9.02 16.51 15.80
CA GLU A 260 -9.13 17.61 14.84
C GLU A 260 -10.06 17.25 13.67
N GLU A 261 -10.51 18.26 12.92
CA GLU A 261 -11.31 18.03 11.72
C GLU A 261 -10.50 17.30 10.62
N PRO A 262 -11.11 16.38 9.86
CA PRO A 262 -10.37 15.52 8.93
C PRO A 262 -9.85 16.28 7.73
N ILE A 263 -8.59 16.04 7.35
CA ILE A 263 -7.98 16.66 6.17
C ILE A 263 -8.79 16.23 4.91
N PRO A 264 -9.45 17.16 4.19
CA PRO A 264 -10.37 16.82 3.12
C PRO A 264 -9.68 16.13 1.94
N ASN A 265 -10.33 15.11 1.38
CA ASN A 265 -9.84 14.34 0.25
C ASN A 265 -8.41 13.79 0.44
N SER A 266 -8.12 13.20 1.61
CA SER A 266 -6.86 12.54 1.92
C SER A 266 -7.03 11.14 2.53
N SER A 267 -6.04 10.26 2.35
CA SER A 267 -5.99 8.91 2.94
C SER A 267 -5.15 8.86 4.22
N HIS A 268 -4.83 7.65 4.73
CA HIS A 268 -3.82 7.46 5.79
C HIS A 268 -2.46 8.12 5.47
N ALA A 269 -2.14 8.31 4.18
CA ALA A 269 -0.93 9.00 3.73
C ALA A 269 -1.11 10.54 3.63
N MET A 270 -2.02 11.17 4.38
CA MET A 270 -2.35 12.60 4.26
C MET A 270 -1.12 13.52 4.34
N VAL A 271 -0.12 13.21 5.18
CA VAL A 271 1.12 14.02 5.27
C VAL A 271 1.94 14.03 3.97
N LEU A 272 1.71 13.06 3.08
CA LEU A 272 2.35 12.93 1.77
C LEU A 272 1.43 13.40 0.64
N GLU A 273 0.12 13.15 0.73
CA GLU A 273 -0.90 13.64 -0.21
C GLU A 273 -1.14 15.15 -0.11
N LYS A 274 -1.11 15.68 1.12
CA LYS A 274 -1.54 17.03 1.50
C LYS A 274 -0.55 17.72 2.46
N PRO A 275 0.74 17.88 2.07
CA PRO A 275 1.76 18.47 2.94
C PRO A 275 1.57 19.98 3.20
N ALA A 276 0.70 20.67 2.44
CA ALA A 276 0.36 22.06 2.71
C ALA A 276 -0.64 22.15 3.87
N GLU A 277 -1.74 21.40 3.77
CA GLU A 277 -2.77 21.29 4.80
C GLU A 277 -2.20 20.68 6.08
N SER A 278 -1.43 19.60 5.99
CA SER A 278 -0.74 19.02 7.16
C SER A 278 0.26 19.97 7.82
N ALA A 279 0.88 20.90 7.07
CA ALA A 279 1.74 21.94 7.67
C ALA A 279 0.91 23.03 8.37
N GLN A 280 -0.21 23.47 7.78
CA GLN A 280 -1.11 24.44 8.42
C GLN A 280 -1.67 23.89 9.74
N ASN A 281 -2.21 22.67 9.71
CA ASN A 281 -2.70 21.96 10.90
C ASN A 281 -1.64 21.85 12.03
N ILE A 282 -0.35 21.74 11.69
CA ILE A 282 0.74 21.79 12.69
C ILE A 282 0.90 23.21 13.25
N LEU A 283 0.88 24.26 12.42
CA LEU A 283 0.98 25.65 12.89
C LEU A 283 -0.18 26.02 13.82
N ASP A 284 -1.40 25.63 13.46
CA ASP A 284 -2.60 25.90 14.24
C ASP A 284 -2.53 25.26 15.63
N ASN A 285 -2.05 24.01 15.72
CA ASN A 285 -1.80 23.36 17.01
C ASN A 285 -0.58 23.90 17.77
N LEU A 286 0.44 24.43 17.08
CA LEU A 286 1.56 25.09 17.76
C LEU A 286 1.12 26.36 18.49
N LEU A 287 0.16 27.13 17.97
CA LEU A 287 -0.41 28.31 18.67
C LEU A 287 -1.04 27.95 20.03
N GLU A 288 -1.41 26.69 20.26
CA GLU A 288 -1.95 26.18 21.52
C GLU A 288 -0.89 25.65 22.51
N LEU A 289 0.40 25.70 22.15
CA LEU A 289 1.54 25.12 22.87
C LEU A 289 2.61 26.16 23.20
N GLU A 290 3.26 26.02 24.35
CA GLU A 290 4.42 26.86 24.68
C GLU A 290 5.67 26.44 23.87
N PRO A 291 6.51 27.40 23.42
CA PRO A 291 6.43 28.84 23.64
C PRO A 291 5.71 29.60 22.50
N PHE A 292 5.12 28.88 21.54
CA PHE A 292 4.55 29.44 20.30
C PHE A 292 3.24 30.20 20.53
N ARG A 293 2.54 29.89 21.61
CA ARG A 293 1.38 30.63 22.09
C ARG A 293 1.70 32.13 22.28
N GLU A 294 0.81 32.97 21.76
CA GLU A 294 0.82 34.41 22.05
C GLU A 294 0.36 34.66 23.48
N GLU A 295 1.06 35.53 24.20
CA GLU A 295 0.57 36.05 25.47
C GLU A 295 -0.60 36.99 25.15
N ILE A 296 -1.81 36.60 25.56
CA ILE A 296 -2.99 37.48 25.49
C ILE A 296 -2.75 38.62 26.48
N ASP A 297 -2.27 39.75 25.98
CA ASP A 297 -1.99 40.93 26.78
C ASP A 297 -3.28 41.42 27.46
N SER A 298 -3.36 41.19 28.77
CA SER A 298 -4.59 41.38 29.54
C SER A 298 -5.00 42.84 29.66
N ASP A 299 -4.10 43.79 29.39
CA ASP A 299 -4.39 45.22 29.52
C ASP A 299 -5.46 45.69 28.51
N VAL A 300 -5.53 45.07 27.32
CA VAL A 300 -6.54 45.40 26.29
C VAL A 300 -7.96 45.05 26.76
N ALA A 301 -8.13 44.03 27.62
CA ALA A 301 -9.42 43.65 28.19
C ALA A 301 -9.93 44.66 29.25
N SER A 302 -9.08 45.58 29.73
CA SER A 302 -9.49 46.66 30.64
C SER A 302 -10.03 47.89 29.90
N ALA A 303 -9.57 48.12 28.67
CA ALA A 303 -9.84 49.35 27.91
C ALA A 303 -11.22 49.40 27.24
N SER A 304 -11.86 48.25 26.99
CA SER A 304 -13.10 48.12 26.21
C SER A 304 -14.39 48.20 27.04
N ARG A 305 -14.33 48.61 28.31
CA ARG A 305 -15.49 48.62 29.23
C ARG A 305 -16.17 49.98 29.45
N PHE A 306 -15.88 50.96 28.61
CA PHE A 306 -16.63 52.21 28.47
C PHE A 306 -16.86 52.49 26.99
N GLN A 307 -18.03 53.08 26.66
CA GLN A 307 -18.59 53.24 25.30
C GLN A 307 -19.04 51.90 24.67
N ASP A 308 -20.25 51.74 24.13
CA ASP A 308 -21.36 52.70 23.99
C ASP A 308 -22.75 52.06 24.14
N VAL A 309 -23.80 52.91 24.16
CA VAL A 309 -25.20 52.56 24.43
C VAL A 309 -26.10 52.97 23.25
N ALA A 310 -27.07 52.10 22.94
CA ALA A 310 -28.25 52.27 22.07
C ALA A 310 -28.08 52.20 20.53
N SER A 311 -29.20 51.85 19.88
CA SER A 311 -29.41 51.51 18.46
C SER A 311 -28.62 50.29 17.94
N GLY A 312 -29.21 49.29 17.27
CA GLY A 312 -30.63 48.94 17.15
C GLY A 312 -31.26 49.20 15.79
N ASP A 313 -31.11 48.24 14.86
CA ASP A 313 -32.14 47.94 13.85
C ASP A 313 -32.04 46.48 13.36
N GLN A 314 -33.02 46.00 12.60
CA GLN A 314 -33.13 44.64 12.07
C GLN A 314 -32.69 44.57 10.60
N GLN A 315 -32.01 43.48 10.19
CA GLN A 315 -32.59 42.59 9.15
C GLN A 315 -31.89 41.23 8.99
N ARG A 316 -32.63 40.33 8.31
CA ARG A 316 -32.37 38.90 8.12
C ARG A 316 -31.37 38.67 6.98
N PHE A 317 -30.74 37.50 6.96
CA PHE A 317 -30.99 36.53 5.88
C PHE A 317 -30.78 35.08 6.34
N LEU A 318 -31.69 34.20 5.90
CA LEU A 318 -31.61 32.74 6.03
C LEU A 318 -32.10 32.13 4.71
N GLY A 319 -31.52 30.99 4.34
CA GLY A 319 -31.87 30.14 3.19
C GLY A 319 -30.83 29.01 3.17
N GLU A 320 -31.19 27.76 3.44
CA GLU A 320 -31.99 26.86 2.59
C GLU A 320 -31.33 26.67 1.22
N ALA A 321 -30.65 25.57 0.89
CA ALA A 321 -30.91 24.13 1.12
C ALA A 321 -31.92 23.50 0.15
N THR A 322 -31.52 23.45 -1.12
CA THR A 322 -32.10 22.60 -2.17
C THR A 322 -30.94 22.04 -3.02
N SER A 323 -30.91 20.84 -3.58
CA SER A 323 -31.72 19.62 -3.51
C SER A 323 -31.11 18.71 -4.58
N TRP A 324 -30.35 17.68 -4.21
CA TRP A 324 -29.68 16.79 -5.18
C TRP A 324 -30.68 15.79 -5.80
N LEU A 325 -31.48 16.22 -6.79
CA LEU A 325 -32.47 15.33 -7.42
C LEU A 325 -32.79 15.60 -8.91
N SER A 326 -31.80 16.02 -9.70
CA SER A 326 -31.99 16.23 -11.14
C SER A 326 -30.78 15.82 -11.99
N LEU A 327 -30.74 14.57 -12.48
CA LEU A 327 -30.03 14.16 -13.72
C LEU A 327 -30.31 12.69 -14.12
N LEU A 328 -31.59 12.29 -14.18
CA LEU A 328 -32.01 10.99 -14.76
C LEU A 328 -33.32 11.13 -15.55
N ASN A 329 -33.24 11.40 -16.87
CA ASN A 329 -33.97 10.69 -17.93
C ASN A 329 -33.93 11.40 -19.30
N HIS A 330 -34.09 10.56 -20.33
CA HIS A 330 -34.39 10.76 -21.76
C HIS A 330 -33.27 10.33 -22.73
N SER A 331 -33.53 9.58 -23.81
CA SER A 331 -34.67 8.70 -24.18
C SER A 331 -34.24 7.83 -25.37
N THR A 332 -34.29 6.49 -25.33
CA THR A 332 -35.40 5.60 -25.78
C THR A 332 -35.98 5.83 -27.18
N SER A 333 -35.52 5.06 -28.17
CA SER A 333 -36.32 4.31 -29.18
C SER A 333 -35.38 3.40 -30.00
N SER A 334 -35.62 2.14 -30.40
CA SER A 334 -36.79 1.25 -30.60
C SER A 334 -37.40 1.24 -32.00
N HIS A 335 -37.21 0.14 -32.74
CA HIS A 335 -38.10 -0.58 -33.69
C HIS A 335 -37.22 -1.70 -34.34
N GLU A 336 -37.58 -2.99 -34.27
CA GLU A 336 -38.49 -3.74 -35.17
C GLU A 336 -38.00 -3.86 -36.64
N SER A 337 -38.26 -4.92 -37.41
CA SER A 337 -38.42 -6.39 -37.19
C SER A 337 -38.90 -7.01 -38.51
N SER A 338 -38.33 -8.12 -38.98
CA SER A 338 -39.02 -9.04 -39.92
C SER A 338 -38.23 -10.32 -40.17
N SER A 339 -38.92 -11.46 -40.19
CA SER A 339 -38.46 -12.76 -40.68
C SER A 339 -39.01 -13.05 -42.09
N VAL A 340 -38.54 -14.13 -42.74
CA VAL A 340 -39.35 -15.09 -43.54
C VAL A 340 -38.50 -16.31 -43.95
N GLU A 341 -39.21 -17.40 -44.29
CA GLU A 341 -38.76 -18.76 -44.62
C GLU A 341 -38.11 -18.83 -46.04
N SER A 342 -37.73 -19.96 -46.68
CA SER A 342 -38.03 -21.40 -46.52
C SER A 342 -36.88 -22.25 -47.14
N GLY A 343 -36.74 -23.55 -46.87
CA GLY A 343 -37.48 -24.63 -47.55
C GLY A 343 -36.68 -25.96 -47.51
N SER A 344 -37.26 -27.06 -47.97
CA SER A 344 -36.88 -28.43 -47.54
C SER A 344 -36.74 -29.48 -48.67
N ASP A 345 -36.35 -30.69 -48.23
CA ASP A 345 -36.70 -32.03 -48.77
C ASP A 345 -35.69 -32.85 -49.61
N ASP A 346 -35.83 -34.17 -49.41
CA ASP A 346 -34.94 -35.28 -49.79
C ASP A 346 -35.02 -35.71 -51.27
N VAL A 347 -34.14 -36.63 -51.68
CA VAL A 347 -34.49 -38.04 -52.05
C VAL A 347 -33.25 -38.79 -52.56
N ALA A 348 -33.23 -40.13 -52.42
CA ALA A 348 -32.04 -40.96 -52.60
C ALA A 348 -32.09 -41.98 -53.76
N SER A 349 -30.91 -42.29 -54.30
CA SER A 349 -30.49 -43.57 -54.91
C SER A 349 -31.10 -44.04 -56.26
N VAL A 350 -30.31 -44.80 -57.06
CA VAL A 350 -30.59 -46.19 -57.51
C VAL A 350 -29.54 -46.73 -58.52
N THR A 351 -29.29 -48.03 -58.41
CA THR A 351 -28.36 -48.97 -59.07
C THR A 351 -28.12 -48.96 -60.59
N THR A 352 -27.01 -49.60 -61.04
CA THR A 352 -26.99 -50.85 -61.88
C THR A 352 -25.53 -51.38 -62.01
N LYS A 353 -25.17 -52.61 -61.60
CA LYS A 353 -25.31 -53.98 -62.17
C LYS A 353 -24.23 -54.41 -63.21
N CYS A 354 -23.66 -55.61 -62.98
CA CYS A 354 -22.57 -56.30 -63.73
C CYS A 354 -23.16 -57.19 -64.87
N PRO A 355 -22.43 -58.09 -65.62
CA PRO A 355 -21.66 -59.26 -65.06
C PRO A 355 -20.51 -59.94 -65.89
N ASN A 356 -19.80 -60.88 -65.23
CA ASN A 356 -19.08 -62.08 -65.77
C ASN A 356 -17.84 -61.89 -66.70
N ASN A 357 -16.82 -62.79 -66.78
CA ASN A 357 -16.52 -64.10 -66.13
C ASN A 357 -14.97 -64.21 -65.83
N THR A 358 -14.16 -65.28 -65.77
CA THR A 358 -14.20 -66.73 -66.14
C THR A 358 -13.17 -67.58 -65.31
N ARG A 359 -13.03 -68.88 -65.62
CA ARG A 359 -12.08 -69.92 -65.10
C ARG A 359 -10.84 -70.10 -66.04
N GLN A 360 -9.72 -70.83 -65.82
CA GLN A 360 -9.25 -71.80 -64.79
C GLN A 360 -7.70 -72.13 -64.86
N GLN A 361 -7.16 -72.78 -63.80
CA GLN A 361 -6.05 -73.79 -63.71
C GLN A 361 -4.51 -73.50 -63.89
N LYS A 362 -3.78 -73.73 -62.77
CA LYS A 362 -2.56 -74.57 -62.51
C LYS A 362 -1.24 -74.48 -63.33
N ALA A 363 -0.12 -74.27 -62.61
CA ALA A 363 1.19 -74.94 -62.80
C ALA A 363 2.06 -74.90 -61.52
N ARG A 364 3.05 -75.82 -61.35
CA ARG A 364 4.11 -75.78 -60.30
C ARG A 364 5.50 -75.72 -60.95
N LYS A 365 6.44 -74.97 -60.36
CA LYS A 365 7.89 -74.98 -60.68
C LYS A 365 8.73 -74.81 -59.40
N GLY A 366 10.03 -75.11 -59.49
CA GLY A 366 10.99 -75.17 -58.36
C GLY A 366 11.36 -73.82 -57.71
N PRO A 367 12.37 -73.80 -56.82
CA PRO A 367 12.67 -72.67 -55.92
C PRO A 367 13.29 -71.47 -56.65
N ALA A 368 12.45 -70.69 -57.32
CA ALA A 368 12.85 -69.43 -57.92
C ALA A 368 13.31 -68.44 -56.83
N LYS A 369 14.44 -67.75 -57.08
CA LYS A 369 14.79 -66.51 -56.36
C LYS A 369 13.59 -65.56 -56.49
N ARG A 370 12.83 -65.34 -55.41
CA ARG A 370 11.65 -64.48 -55.43
C ARG A 370 12.04 -63.09 -55.94
N ARG A 371 11.57 -62.71 -57.13
CA ARG A 371 11.40 -61.30 -57.49
C ARG A 371 10.56 -60.68 -56.38
N ARG A 372 11.14 -59.80 -55.57
CA ARG A 372 10.39 -59.03 -54.57
C ARG A 372 9.28 -58.29 -55.34
N THR A 373 8.04 -58.50 -54.95
CA THR A 373 6.91 -57.81 -55.59
C THR A 373 7.00 -56.32 -55.27
N THR A 374 6.33 -55.47 -56.05
CA THR A 374 6.20 -54.04 -55.73
C THR A 374 5.57 -53.82 -54.34
N TYR A 375 4.75 -54.75 -53.87
CA TYR A 375 4.25 -54.78 -52.49
C TYR A 375 5.35 -55.10 -51.47
N ASP A 376 6.16 -56.14 -51.68
CA ASP A 376 7.27 -56.48 -50.77
C ASP A 376 8.30 -55.34 -50.67
N ILE A 377 8.61 -54.69 -51.80
CA ILE A 377 9.52 -53.54 -51.86
C ILE A 377 8.93 -52.37 -51.06
N ARG A 378 7.66 -51.99 -51.29
CA ARG A 378 6.98 -50.93 -50.53
C ARG A 378 6.85 -51.26 -49.04
N LYS A 379 6.64 -52.53 -48.68
CA LYS A 379 6.57 -52.99 -47.29
C LYS A 379 7.92 -52.89 -46.60
N GLN A 380 9.01 -53.25 -47.29
CA GLN A 380 10.36 -53.05 -46.77
C GLN A 380 10.67 -51.55 -46.64
N GLN A 381 10.47 -50.75 -47.69
CA GLN A 381 10.65 -49.29 -47.64
C GLN A 381 9.85 -48.63 -46.51
N LYS A 382 8.62 -49.08 -46.22
CA LYS A 382 7.84 -48.59 -45.08
C LYS A 382 8.50 -48.94 -43.74
N ASN A 383 9.00 -50.15 -43.57
CA ASN A 383 9.70 -50.56 -42.35
C ASN A 383 11.04 -49.82 -42.17
N ASP A 384 11.78 -49.62 -43.26
CA ASP A 384 13.04 -48.88 -43.26
C ASP A 384 12.79 -47.42 -42.88
N LEU A 385 11.77 -46.77 -43.47
CA LEU A 385 11.33 -45.41 -43.11
C LEU A 385 10.82 -45.30 -41.66
N LEU A 386 10.07 -46.27 -41.15
CA LEU A 386 9.66 -46.30 -39.74
C LEU A 386 10.86 -46.43 -38.78
N THR A 387 11.91 -47.12 -39.20
CA THR A 387 13.17 -47.24 -38.44
C THR A 387 13.94 -45.92 -38.45
N GLU A 388 13.98 -45.23 -39.59
CA GLU A 388 14.58 -43.89 -39.72
C GLU A 388 13.80 -42.84 -38.89
N ILE A 389 12.46 -42.90 -38.88
CA ILE A 389 11.61 -42.05 -38.04
C ILE A 389 11.91 -42.27 -36.55
N ALA A 390 11.90 -43.51 -36.05
CA ALA A 390 12.19 -43.80 -34.64
C ALA A 390 13.61 -43.36 -34.22
N LYS A 391 14.58 -43.42 -35.14
CA LYS A 391 15.95 -42.91 -34.96
C LYS A 391 15.97 -41.38 -34.91
N LEU A 392 15.26 -40.70 -35.80
CA LEU A 392 15.13 -39.24 -35.82
C LEU A 392 14.38 -38.70 -34.59
N GLU A 393 13.34 -39.39 -34.13
CA GLU A 393 12.64 -39.09 -32.87
C GLU A 393 13.58 -39.18 -31.67
N LYS A 394 14.44 -40.21 -31.61
CA LYS A 394 15.47 -40.34 -30.58
C LYS A 394 16.52 -39.23 -30.65
N GLN A 395 16.96 -38.84 -31.85
CA GLN A 395 17.88 -37.71 -32.03
C GLN A 395 17.22 -36.37 -31.67
N LEU A 396 15.94 -36.17 -32.02
CA LEU A 396 15.16 -34.99 -31.67
C LEU A 396 14.97 -34.87 -30.16
N ASN A 397 14.74 -35.97 -29.45
CA ASN A 397 14.66 -35.94 -27.98
C ASN A 397 16.03 -35.64 -27.35
N LEU A 398 17.13 -36.25 -27.80
CA LEU A 398 18.48 -35.88 -27.34
C LEU A 398 18.84 -34.41 -27.61
N LEU A 399 18.35 -33.83 -28.72
CA LEU A 399 18.50 -32.41 -29.03
C LEU A 399 17.59 -31.51 -28.18
N LYS A 400 16.38 -31.97 -27.82
CA LYS A 400 15.53 -31.29 -26.82
C LYS A 400 16.16 -31.31 -25.43
N ASP A 401 16.68 -32.45 -24.99
CA ASP A 401 17.36 -32.58 -23.71
C ASP A 401 18.59 -31.65 -23.63
N ARG A 402 19.34 -31.56 -24.73
CA ARG A 402 20.46 -30.62 -24.85
C ARG A 402 20.00 -29.15 -24.90
N ALA A 403 18.93 -28.84 -25.65
CA ALA A 403 18.36 -27.50 -25.67
C ALA A 403 17.79 -27.10 -24.30
N LEU A 404 17.21 -28.01 -23.54
CA LEU A 404 16.74 -27.80 -22.16
C LEU A 404 17.91 -27.54 -21.19
N LEU A 405 19.09 -28.11 -21.43
CA LEU A 405 20.30 -27.80 -20.67
C LEU A 405 20.90 -26.44 -21.04
N GLU A 406 20.99 -26.12 -22.34
CA GLU A 406 21.57 -24.86 -22.83
C GLU A 406 20.63 -23.65 -22.61
N GLN A 407 19.31 -23.82 -22.76
CA GLN A 407 18.29 -22.83 -22.35
C GLN A 407 18.02 -22.84 -20.83
N GLY A 408 18.55 -23.82 -20.09
CA GLY A 408 18.25 -24.07 -18.69
C GLY A 408 18.64 -22.93 -17.73
N GLY A 409 19.60 -22.08 -18.11
CA GLY A 409 19.97 -20.89 -17.33
C GLY A 409 19.02 -19.70 -17.56
N GLU A 410 18.78 -19.34 -18.82
CA GLU A 410 18.10 -18.09 -19.17
C GLU A 410 16.59 -18.26 -19.38
N SER A 411 16.18 -19.28 -20.16
CA SER A 411 14.76 -19.49 -20.48
C SER A 411 13.97 -19.95 -19.26
N THR A 412 14.54 -20.79 -18.40
CA THR A 412 13.91 -21.18 -17.12
C THR A 412 13.64 -19.96 -16.23
N THR A 413 14.48 -18.93 -16.30
CA THR A 413 14.32 -17.69 -15.52
C THR A 413 13.20 -16.83 -16.12
N ILE A 414 13.20 -16.62 -17.44
CA ILE A 414 12.16 -15.85 -18.14
C ILE A 414 10.81 -16.55 -18.03
N GLN A 415 10.71 -17.85 -18.34
CA GLN A 415 9.43 -18.57 -18.33
C GLN A 415 8.88 -18.78 -16.91
N ARG A 416 9.74 -18.93 -15.88
CA ARG A 416 9.28 -18.83 -14.48
C ARG A 416 8.79 -17.44 -14.14
N THR A 417 9.41 -16.39 -14.66
CA THR A 417 8.96 -15.00 -14.44
C THR A 417 7.64 -14.72 -15.17
N GLU A 418 7.43 -15.25 -16.37
CA GLU A 418 6.16 -15.13 -17.10
C GLU A 418 5.03 -15.93 -16.45
N ILE A 419 5.29 -17.18 -16.03
CA ILE A 419 4.31 -18.00 -15.31
C ILE A 419 4.03 -17.39 -13.93
N ALA A 420 5.05 -16.93 -13.20
CA ALA A 420 4.85 -16.18 -11.96
C ALA A 420 4.05 -14.90 -12.19
N ASN A 421 4.34 -14.12 -13.24
CA ASN A 421 3.57 -12.92 -13.59
C ASN A 421 2.17 -13.24 -14.15
N ALA A 422 1.90 -14.46 -14.61
CA ALA A 422 0.56 -14.91 -14.96
C ALA A 422 -0.21 -15.29 -13.69
N VAL A 423 0.36 -16.15 -12.83
CA VAL A 423 -0.21 -16.56 -11.55
C VAL A 423 -0.36 -15.38 -10.57
N LEU A 424 0.55 -14.40 -10.60
CA LEU A 424 0.43 -13.15 -9.82
C LEU A 424 -0.64 -12.23 -10.40
N ARG A 425 -0.88 -12.21 -11.71
CA ARG A 425 -2.01 -11.46 -12.28
C ARG A 425 -3.34 -12.16 -12.00
N GLU A 426 -3.40 -13.48 -12.11
CA GLU A 426 -4.56 -14.29 -11.76
C GLU A 426 -4.88 -14.14 -10.25
N CYS A 427 -3.90 -14.36 -9.37
CA CYS A 427 -4.03 -14.13 -7.93
C CYS A 427 -4.31 -12.67 -7.57
N SER A 428 -3.73 -11.68 -8.25
CA SER A 428 -4.08 -10.25 -8.07
C SER A 428 -5.53 -9.96 -8.50
N GLN A 429 -6.01 -10.60 -9.56
CA GLN A 429 -7.35 -10.40 -10.09
C GLN A 429 -8.41 -11.15 -9.26
N GLU A 430 -8.08 -12.35 -8.75
CA GLU A 430 -8.83 -13.03 -7.69
C GLU A 430 -8.82 -12.22 -6.39
N GLN A 431 -7.69 -11.63 -5.99
CA GLN A 431 -7.61 -10.72 -4.85
C GLN A 431 -8.45 -9.45 -5.10
N HIS A 432 -8.51 -8.90 -6.31
CA HIS A 432 -9.40 -7.78 -6.63
C HIS A 432 -10.88 -8.16 -6.55
N VAL A 433 -11.26 -9.36 -6.99
CA VAL A 433 -12.62 -9.91 -6.81
C VAL A 433 -12.91 -10.19 -5.33
N MET A 434 -11.94 -10.71 -4.58
CA MET A 434 -12.03 -10.93 -3.13
C MET A 434 -12.20 -9.60 -2.39
N ILE A 435 -11.40 -8.58 -2.72
CA ILE A 435 -11.45 -7.22 -2.17
C ILE A 435 -12.79 -6.58 -2.49
N ALA A 436 -13.31 -6.70 -3.73
CA ALA A 436 -14.65 -6.22 -4.07
C ALA A 436 -15.73 -6.93 -3.24
N GLY A 437 -15.65 -8.26 -3.12
CA GLY A 437 -16.54 -9.06 -2.27
C GLY A 437 -16.35 -8.84 -0.76
N MET A 438 -15.21 -8.30 -0.31
CA MET A 438 -14.95 -7.90 1.07
C MET A 438 -15.44 -6.48 1.35
N GLN A 439 -15.26 -5.55 0.41
CA GLN A 439 -15.83 -4.21 0.47
C GLN A 439 -17.36 -4.28 0.48
N ALA A 440 -17.98 -5.12 -0.36
CA ALA A 440 -19.40 -5.38 -0.33
C ALA A 440 -19.88 -5.95 1.03
N ARG A 441 -19.13 -6.91 1.61
CA ARG A 441 -19.47 -7.49 2.92
C ARG A 441 -19.25 -6.52 4.08
N LEU A 442 -18.22 -5.68 4.05
CA LEU A 442 -18.00 -4.62 5.03
C LEU A 442 -19.12 -3.58 4.98
N VAL A 443 -19.50 -3.11 3.78
CA VAL A 443 -20.63 -2.19 3.60
C VAL A 443 -21.93 -2.82 4.12
N ALA A 444 -22.23 -4.07 3.77
CA ALA A 444 -23.42 -4.76 4.27
C ALA A 444 -23.45 -4.90 5.80
N HIS A 445 -22.30 -5.21 6.43
CA HIS A 445 -22.20 -5.34 7.88
C HIS A 445 -22.30 -3.97 8.60
N MET A 446 -21.82 -2.89 7.97
CA MET A 446 -21.94 -1.53 8.50
C MET A 446 -23.38 -0.98 8.39
N VAL A 447 -24.10 -1.31 7.31
CA VAL A 447 -25.53 -0.97 7.16
C VAL A 447 -26.37 -1.65 8.26
N HIS A 448 -26.07 -2.90 8.62
CA HIS A 448 -26.74 -3.57 9.73
C HIS A 448 -26.48 -2.89 11.09
N ILE A 449 -25.25 -2.46 11.36
CA ILE A 449 -24.88 -1.79 12.63
C ILE A 449 -25.47 -0.37 12.76
N SER A 450 -25.99 0.20 11.67
CA SER A 450 -26.63 1.54 11.67
C SER A 450 -28.17 1.49 11.70
N LEU A 451 -28.75 0.31 11.99
CA LEU A 451 -30.20 0.06 12.06
C LEU A 451 -30.66 -0.56 13.38
N ASP A 452 -29.74 -0.82 14.32
CA ASP A 452 -29.95 -1.25 15.71
C ASP A 452 -29.44 -0.16 16.68
#